data_AF-A0A7J4JDK7-F1
#
_entry.id   AF-A0A7J4JDK7-F1
#
_cell.length_a   1.000
_cell.length_b   1.000
_cell.length_c   1.000
_cell.angle_alpha   90.00
_cell.angle_beta   90.00
_cell.angle_gamma   90.00
#
_symmetry.space_group_name_H-M   'P 1'
#
loop_
_entity.id
_entity.type
_entity.pdbx_description
1 polymer ?
#
loop_
_entity_poly.entity_id
_entity_poly.type
_entity_poly.pdbx_seq_one_letter_code
_entity_poly.pdbx_strand_id
1 'polypeptide(L)'
;MNRKTICLLALLALMGYAWAHGEAEEHAEEDRMEPSEYLPVDPWPLALYAGAFILLVSFVAFISRNLTTDAHKKMFFILIAVPTVLVTLYMAATTVYLNLASTSGGPVHWHADYEIWACGEKVEHLEDAGLLSNTVGSPVLHHHEDNRIHVEGLVVNKEDIALAKFFKVIGGGLTDSAITLPLEGGAVKTYRNGDLCPDGKPGTLRLYVKEHQTGQFFESTEIAGYVIKPGFEVPPGDYLKIAFETEGN
;
A
#
# COMPACT_ATOMS: atom_id res chain seq x y z
N MET A 1 -30.53 14.59 -32.50
CA MET A 1 -29.27 14.88 -31.80
C MET A 1 -28.19 15.16 -32.86
N ASN A 2 -27.47 16.28 -32.81
CA ASN A 2 -26.48 16.63 -33.85
C ASN A 2 -25.25 15.73 -33.73
N ARG A 3 -24.59 15.38 -34.85
CA ARG A 3 -23.36 14.58 -34.94
C ARG A 3 -22.26 15.07 -33.96
N LYS A 4 -22.18 16.38 -33.71
CA LYS A 4 -21.26 16.95 -32.69
C LYS A 4 -21.64 16.58 -31.25
N THR A 5 -22.94 16.54 -30.95
CA THR A 5 -23.48 16.12 -29.65
C THR A 5 -23.28 14.62 -29.42
N ILE A 6 -23.39 13.81 -30.49
CA ILE A 6 -23.12 12.37 -30.44
C ILE A 6 -21.63 12.10 -30.20
N CYS A 7 -20.72 12.82 -30.88
CA CYS A 7 -19.28 12.69 -30.62
C CYS A 7 -18.88 13.13 -29.21
N LEU A 8 -19.51 14.18 -28.66
CA LEU A 8 -19.22 14.66 -27.30
C LEU A 8 -19.75 13.68 -26.23
N LEU A 9 -20.94 13.11 -26.44
CA LEU A 9 -21.48 12.06 -25.57
C LEU A 9 -20.68 10.76 -25.67
N ALA A 10 -20.18 10.41 -26.85
CA ALA A 10 -19.27 9.28 -27.04
C ALA A 10 -17.92 9.52 -26.34
N LEU A 11 -17.37 10.75 -26.41
CA LEU A 11 -16.15 11.15 -25.68
C LEU A 11 -16.35 11.12 -24.16
N LEU A 12 -17.49 11.60 -23.65
CA LEU A 12 -17.83 11.54 -22.23
C LEU A 12 -18.08 10.10 -21.75
N ALA A 13 -18.69 9.26 -22.57
CA ALA A 13 -18.84 7.84 -22.30
C ALA A 13 -17.46 7.13 -22.28
N LEU A 14 -16.54 7.53 -23.15
CA LEU A 14 -15.16 7.01 -23.21
C LEU A 14 -14.26 7.54 -22.09
N MET A 15 -14.52 8.74 -21.55
CA MET A 15 -13.80 9.26 -20.37
C MET A 15 -14.12 8.49 -19.08
N GLY A 16 -15.28 7.83 -19.00
CA GLY A 16 -15.56 6.85 -17.93
C GLY A 16 -14.74 5.56 -18.04
N TYR A 17 -14.07 5.33 -19.18
CA TYR A 17 -13.18 4.19 -19.43
C TYR A 17 -11.70 4.56 -19.46
N ALA A 18 -11.35 5.84 -19.25
CA ALA A 18 -9.97 6.25 -19.04
C ALA A 18 -9.57 5.93 -17.60
N TRP A 19 -9.50 4.63 -17.28
CA TRP A 19 -8.83 4.16 -16.08
C TRP A 19 -7.35 4.50 -16.23
N ALA A 20 -6.81 5.24 -15.26
CA ALA A 20 -5.38 5.15 -14.99
C ALA A 20 -5.13 3.69 -14.59
N HIS A 21 -4.40 2.95 -15.41
CA HIS A 21 -4.08 1.55 -15.14
C HIS A 21 -3.30 1.43 -13.82
N GLY A 22 -4.02 1.03 -12.78
CA GLY A 22 -3.62 -0.02 -11.85
C GLY A 22 -4.83 -0.94 -11.79
N GLU A 23 -4.82 -2.02 -12.56
CA GLU A 23 -5.95 -2.94 -12.61
C GLU A 23 -6.09 -3.61 -11.24
N ALA A 24 -7.24 -3.33 -10.62
CA ALA A 24 -7.75 -4.07 -9.49
C ALA A 24 -8.11 -5.48 -9.98
N GLU A 25 -7.33 -6.48 -9.57
CA GLU A 25 -7.82 -7.85 -9.52
C GLU A 25 -8.45 -8.10 -8.15
N GLU A 26 -9.66 -8.66 -8.17
CA GLU A 26 -10.30 -9.30 -7.01
C GLU A 26 -9.34 -10.36 -6.46
N HIS A 27 -8.66 -10.08 -5.35
CA HIS A 27 -8.31 -11.03 -4.26
C HIS A 27 -7.33 -10.41 -3.27
N ALA A 28 -7.74 -9.29 -2.67
CA ALA A 28 -7.50 -8.91 -1.28
C ALA A 28 -8.41 -7.70 -1.08
N GLU A 29 -9.04 -7.56 0.08
CA GLU A 29 -9.44 -6.23 0.53
C GLU A 29 -8.15 -5.41 0.44
N GLU A 30 -8.02 -4.56 -0.58
CA GLU A 30 -6.84 -3.73 -0.79
C GLU A 30 -6.83 -2.80 0.41
N ASP A 31 -6.11 -3.22 1.47
CA ASP A 31 -5.81 -2.50 2.71
C ASP A 31 -4.86 -1.35 2.32
N ARG A 32 -5.26 -0.57 1.30
CA ARG A 32 -4.79 0.78 1.07
C ARG A 32 -4.95 1.46 2.41
N MET A 33 -3.94 2.20 2.82
CA MET A 33 -4.08 3.14 3.93
C MET A 33 -5.37 3.93 3.71
N GLU A 34 -6.40 3.60 4.50
CA GLU A 34 -7.74 4.16 4.35
C GLU A 34 -7.64 5.64 4.71
N PRO A 35 -7.70 6.57 3.74
CA PRO A 35 -7.56 7.99 4.04
C PRO A 35 -8.63 8.46 5.03
N SER A 36 -9.74 7.72 5.10
CA SER A 36 -10.86 7.90 6.02
C SER A 36 -10.50 7.73 7.51
N GLU A 37 -9.41 7.05 7.86
CA GLU A 37 -8.94 6.94 9.25
C GLU A 37 -8.27 8.23 9.74
N TYR A 38 -7.66 9.00 8.84
CA TYR A 38 -6.82 10.17 9.19
C TYR A 38 -7.39 11.51 8.71
N LEU A 39 -8.28 11.49 7.72
CA LEU A 39 -8.92 12.67 7.15
C LEU A 39 -10.44 12.59 7.30
N PRO A 40 -11.11 13.73 7.57
CA PRO A 40 -12.57 13.76 7.69
C PRO A 40 -13.28 13.50 6.35
N VAL A 41 -12.59 13.71 5.23
CA VAL A 41 -13.09 13.45 3.87
C VAL A 41 -11.96 12.84 3.05
N ASP A 42 -12.22 11.70 2.43
CA ASP A 42 -11.27 11.09 1.50
C ASP A 42 -11.05 12.00 0.27
N PRO A 43 -9.80 12.42 -0.01
CA PRO A 43 -9.49 13.25 -1.17
C PRO A 43 -9.91 12.64 -2.51
N TRP A 44 -9.88 11.30 -2.65
CA TRP A 44 -10.11 10.64 -3.93
C TRP A 44 -11.57 10.70 -4.40
N PRO A 45 -12.57 10.24 -3.61
CA PRO A 45 -13.98 10.44 -3.95
C PRO A 45 -14.34 11.92 -4.11
N LEU A 46 -13.78 12.81 -3.28
CA LEU A 46 -14.02 14.24 -3.38
C LEU A 46 -13.58 14.80 -4.75
N ALA A 47 -12.37 14.45 -5.18
CA ALA A 47 -11.85 14.85 -6.49
C ALA A 47 -12.70 14.28 -7.63
N LEU A 48 -13.14 13.03 -7.53
CA LEU A 48 -14.03 12.40 -8.52
C LEU A 48 -15.39 13.10 -8.62
N TYR A 49 -16.06 13.37 -7.50
CA TYR A 49 -17.36 14.05 -7.49
C TYR A 49 -17.26 15.49 -8.01
N ALA A 50 -16.21 16.21 -7.60
CA ALA A 50 -15.96 17.56 -8.11
C ALA A 50 -15.66 17.55 -9.62
N GLY A 51 -14.86 16.58 -10.10
CA GLY A 51 -14.59 16.38 -11.51
C GLY A 51 -15.86 16.10 -12.33
N ALA A 52 -16.71 15.19 -11.85
CA ALA A 52 -18.00 14.88 -12.48
C ALA A 52 -18.92 16.11 -12.53
N PHE A 53 -18.98 16.88 -11.43
CA PHE A 53 -19.74 18.13 -11.37
C PHE A 53 -19.22 19.17 -12.38
N ILE A 54 -17.90 19.39 -12.44
CA ILE A 54 -17.28 20.33 -13.37
C ILE A 54 -17.54 19.91 -14.83
N LEU A 55 -17.46 18.61 -15.14
CA LEU A 55 -17.77 18.09 -16.46
C LEU A 55 -19.24 18.33 -16.83
N LEU A 56 -20.17 18.08 -15.91
CA LEU A 56 -21.59 18.35 -16.12
C LEU A 56 -21.85 19.84 -16.39
N VAL A 57 -21.31 20.73 -15.57
CA VAL A 57 -21.45 22.19 -15.74
C VAL A 57 -20.85 22.63 -17.07
N SER A 58 -19.67 22.11 -17.43
CA SER A 58 -19.01 22.41 -18.71
C SER A 58 -19.83 21.94 -19.91
N PHE A 59 -20.44 20.76 -19.82
CA PHE A 59 -21.33 20.22 -20.85
C PHE A 59 -22.60 21.06 -21.03
N VAL A 60 -23.24 21.46 -19.93
CA VAL A 60 -24.42 22.34 -19.95
C VAL A 60 -24.06 23.71 -20.55
N ALA A 61 -22.92 24.29 -20.15
CA ALA A 61 -22.42 25.56 -20.70
C ALA A 61 -22.16 25.44 -22.22
N PHE A 62 -21.60 24.31 -22.67
CA PHE A 62 -21.34 24.06 -24.09
C PHE A 62 -22.63 23.95 -24.92
N ILE A 63 -23.65 23.23 -24.44
CA ILE A 63 -24.93 23.09 -25.16
C ILE A 63 -25.69 24.42 -25.20
N SER A 64 -25.70 25.13 -24.07
CA SER A 64 -26.43 26.40 -23.93
C SER A 64 -25.70 27.62 -24.50
N ARG A 65 -24.50 27.47 -25.07
CA ARG A 65 -23.61 28.58 -25.48
C ARG A 65 -24.23 29.66 -26.39
N ASN A 66 -25.26 29.32 -27.16
CA ASN A 66 -25.96 30.26 -28.05
C ASN A 66 -27.14 30.98 -27.37
N LEU A 67 -27.54 30.53 -26.17
CA LEU A 67 -28.65 31.02 -25.38
C LEU A 67 -28.18 31.76 -24.11
N THR A 68 -26.87 31.81 -23.87
CA THR A 68 -26.28 32.33 -22.63
C THR A 68 -25.96 33.82 -22.72
N THR A 69 -26.46 34.57 -21.74
CA THR A 69 -26.05 35.95 -21.49
C THR A 69 -24.70 35.99 -20.77
N ASP A 70 -24.08 37.17 -20.67
CA ASP A 70 -22.81 37.34 -19.95
C ASP A 70 -22.92 37.02 -18.45
N ALA A 71 -24.09 37.22 -17.85
CA ALA A 71 -24.34 36.80 -16.47
C ALA A 71 -24.25 35.27 -16.32
N HIS A 72 -24.80 34.51 -17.28
CA HIS A 72 -24.70 33.05 -17.28
C HIS A 72 -23.26 32.57 -17.45
N LYS A 73 -22.47 33.23 -18.32
CA LYS A 73 -21.05 32.89 -18.50
C LYS A 73 -20.25 33.08 -17.22
N LYS A 74 -20.48 34.19 -16.50
CA LYS A 74 -19.87 34.44 -15.18
C LYS A 74 -20.29 33.38 -14.16
N MET A 75 -21.56 33.01 -14.14
CA MET A 75 -22.07 31.95 -13.27
C MET A 75 -21.42 30.59 -13.56
N PHE A 76 -21.35 30.16 -14.83
CA PHE A 76 -20.67 28.92 -15.21
C PHE A 76 -19.18 28.94 -14.85
N PHE A 77 -18.51 30.08 -15.06
CA PHE A 77 -17.12 30.24 -14.64
C PHE A 77 -16.97 30.05 -13.13
N ILE A 78 -17.83 30.67 -12.31
CA ILE A 78 -17.80 30.51 -10.84
C ILE A 78 -18.08 29.06 -10.44
N LEU A 79 -19.07 28.41 -11.04
CA LEU A 79 -19.42 27.02 -10.76
C LEU A 79 -18.31 26.02 -11.13
N ILE A 80 -17.41 26.38 -12.04
CA ILE A 80 -16.23 25.58 -12.35
C ILE A 80 -15.07 25.97 -11.42
N ALA A 81 -14.75 27.26 -11.35
CA ALA A 81 -13.58 27.77 -10.65
C ALA A 81 -13.63 27.50 -9.14
N VAL A 82 -14.78 27.71 -8.49
CA VAL A 82 -14.89 27.55 -7.04
C VAL A 82 -14.66 26.09 -6.60
N PRO A 83 -15.34 25.07 -7.14
CA PRO A 83 -15.03 23.68 -6.80
C PRO A 83 -13.60 23.27 -7.11
N THR A 84 -13.04 23.70 -8.26
CA THR A 84 -11.64 23.43 -8.58
C THR A 84 -10.71 23.98 -7.51
N VAL A 85 -10.84 25.27 -7.17
CA VAL A 85 -9.99 25.92 -6.15
C VAL A 85 -10.17 25.25 -4.79
N LEU A 86 -11.41 24.95 -4.37
CA LEU A 86 -11.68 24.33 -3.08
C LEU A 86 -11.07 22.92 -2.98
N VAL A 87 -11.21 22.08 -4.01
CA VAL A 87 -10.60 20.74 -4.03
C VAL A 87 -9.08 20.84 -4.05
N THR A 88 -8.51 21.75 -4.86
CA THR A 88 -7.06 21.96 -4.89
C THR A 88 -6.52 22.41 -3.53
N LEU A 89 -7.17 23.36 -2.87
CA LEU A 89 -6.78 23.83 -1.55
C LEU A 89 -6.93 22.73 -0.49
N TYR A 90 -8.01 21.95 -0.56
CA TYR A 90 -8.21 20.80 0.34
C TYR A 90 -7.08 19.79 0.17
N MET A 91 -6.81 19.33 -1.05
CA MET A 91 -5.74 18.38 -1.33
C MET A 91 -4.37 18.91 -0.88
N ALA A 92 -4.05 20.18 -1.17
CA ALA A 92 -2.80 20.79 -0.74
C ALA A 92 -2.69 20.82 0.79
N ALA A 93 -3.76 21.21 1.48
CA ALA A 93 -3.80 21.27 2.94
C ALA A 93 -3.69 19.87 3.57
N THR A 94 -4.40 18.87 3.04
CA THR A 94 -4.35 17.50 3.54
C THR A 94 -2.99 16.86 3.29
N THR A 95 -2.36 17.10 2.14
CA THR A 95 -1.00 16.60 1.86
C THR A 95 0.02 17.18 2.84
N VAL A 96 -0.03 18.49 3.08
CA VAL A 96 0.85 19.14 4.06
C VAL A 96 0.58 18.61 5.46
N TYR A 97 -0.70 18.50 5.85
CA TYR A 97 -1.10 17.97 7.15
C TYR A 97 -0.59 16.54 7.36
N LEU A 98 -0.82 15.66 6.40
CA LEU A 98 -0.41 14.26 6.47
C LEU A 98 1.12 14.13 6.55
N ASN A 99 1.88 14.89 5.76
CA ASN A 99 3.34 14.86 5.85
C ASN A 99 3.87 15.36 7.21
N LEU A 100 3.19 16.31 7.84
CA LEU A 100 3.58 16.83 9.16
C LEU A 100 3.16 15.92 10.31
N ALA A 101 2.03 15.24 10.16
CA ALA A 101 1.47 14.34 11.17
C ALA A 101 2.05 12.92 11.07
N SER A 102 2.59 12.53 9.91
CA SER A 102 3.10 11.18 9.70
C SER A 102 4.38 10.92 10.49
N THR A 103 4.56 9.67 10.90
CA THR A 103 5.81 9.23 11.53
C THR A 103 7.01 9.40 10.61
N SER A 104 6.83 9.20 9.30
CA SER A 104 7.90 9.35 8.31
C SER A 104 8.27 10.80 7.98
N GLY A 105 7.43 11.79 8.29
CA GLY A 105 7.64 13.19 7.89
C GLY A 105 7.44 13.46 6.39
N GLY A 106 6.93 12.49 5.64
CA GLY A 106 6.76 12.53 4.18
C GLY A 106 6.86 11.15 3.52
N PRO A 107 6.74 11.05 2.18
CA PRO A 107 6.85 9.79 1.47
C PRO A 107 8.26 9.19 1.61
N VAL A 108 8.32 7.87 1.75
CA VAL A 108 9.53 7.09 1.94
C VAL A 108 9.64 6.01 0.89
N HIS A 109 10.85 5.50 0.76
CA HIS A 109 11.18 4.30 0.03
C HIS A 109 12.29 3.65 0.85
N TRP A 110 11.91 2.79 1.78
CA TRP A 110 12.83 2.07 2.65
C TRP A 110 12.80 0.60 2.32
N HIS A 111 13.89 -0.06 2.63
CA HIS A 111 14.05 -1.49 2.45
C HIS A 111 14.38 -2.14 3.79
N ALA A 112 14.02 -3.41 3.94
CA ALA A 112 14.61 -4.30 4.91
C ALA A 112 14.82 -5.67 4.28
N ASP A 113 16.06 -6.14 4.26
CA ASP A 113 16.36 -7.47 3.78
C ASP A 113 15.87 -8.50 4.80
N TYR A 114 15.45 -9.68 4.33
CA TYR A 114 15.02 -10.74 5.23
C TYR A 114 15.39 -12.14 4.76
N GLU A 115 15.44 -13.06 5.71
CA GLU A 115 15.49 -14.49 5.47
C GLU A 115 14.52 -15.21 6.40
N ILE A 116 13.87 -16.25 5.87
CA ILE A 116 12.94 -17.08 6.63
C ILE A 116 13.52 -18.48 6.73
N TRP A 117 13.54 -19.02 7.94
CA TRP A 117 14.05 -20.36 8.23
C TRP A 117 12.98 -21.16 8.96
N ALA A 118 12.75 -22.40 8.53
CA ALA A 118 11.84 -23.31 9.18
C ALA A 118 12.50 -24.67 9.38
N CYS A 119 12.65 -25.08 10.64
CA CYS A 119 13.25 -26.34 11.06
C CYS A 119 14.64 -26.60 10.45
N GLY A 120 15.46 -25.55 10.36
CA GLY A 120 16.83 -25.63 9.84
C GLY A 120 16.95 -25.50 8.32
N GLU A 121 15.84 -25.39 7.59
CA GLU A 121 15.82 -25.16 6.15
C GLU A 121 15.44 -23.71 5.85
N LYS A 122 16.19 -23.07 4.94
CA LYS A 122 15.85 -21.73 4.44
C LYS A 122 14.66 -21.84 3.49
N VAL A 123 13.66 -21.00 3.70
CA VAL A 123 12.51 -20.83 2.80
C VAL A 123 12.94 -19.84 1.72
N GLU A 124 13.20 -20.34 0.50
CA GLU A 124 13.74 -19.53 -0.59
C GLU A 124 12.69 -18.71 -1.34
N HIS A 125 11.44 -19.19 -1.40
CA HIS A 125 10.39 -18.54 -2.18
C HIS A 125 9.09 -18.46 -1.38
N LEU A 126 8.65 -17.24 -1.11
CA LEU A 126 7.27 -16.95 -0.76
C LEU A 126 6.43 -16.95 -2.05
N GLU A 127 5.12 -16.76 -1.91
CA GLU A 127 4.21 -16.63 -3.04
C GLU A 127 4.67 -15.54 -4.03
N ASP A 128 4.55 -15.83 -5.32
CA ASP A 128 4.99 -14.99 -6.42
C ASP A 128 3.90 -14.01 -6.86
N ALA A 129 4.29 -12.92 -7.52
CA ALA A 129 3.36 -11.91 -8.02
C ALA A 129 2.52 -12.40 -9.22
N GLY A 130 2.78 -13.62 -9.70
CA GLY A 130 2.16 -14.19 -10.89
C GLY A 130 2.62 -13.51 -12.18
N LEU A 131 1.88 -13.71 -13.28
CA LEU A 131 2.30 -13.26 -14.62
C LEU A 131 1.99 -11.79 -14.92
N LEU A 132 1.11 -11.16 -14.16
CA LEU A 132 0.55 -9.83 -14.44
C LEU A 132 1.03 -8.75 -13.48
N SER A 133 1.70 -9.13 -12.38
CA SER A 133 2.27 -8.23 -11.40
C SER A 133 3.74 -8.59 -11.16
N ASN A 134 4.51 -7.61 -10.69
CA ASN A 134 5.87 -7.80 -10.17
C ASN A 134 5.96 -7.52 -8.66
N THR A 135 4.81 -7.36 -8.00
CA THR A 135 4.69 -6.94 -6.61
C THR A 135 3.70 -7.85 -5.89
N VAL A 136 4.08 -8.32 -4.70
CA VAL A 136 3.19 -9.04 -3.77
C VAL A 136 3.02 -8.20 -2.51
N GLY A 137 1.78 -7.88 -2.16
CA GLY A 137 1.44 -7.09 -0.98
C GLY A 137 0.59 -5.86 -1.31
N SER A 138 0.80 -4.80 -0.52
CA SER A 138 0.10 -3.51 -0.60
C SER A 138 0.99 -2.41 -1.17
N PRO A 139 0.41 -1.26 -1.60
CA PRO A 139 1.21 -0.12 -2.05
C PRO A 139 2.21 0.40 -1.02
N VAL A 140 1.95 0.22 0.29
CA VAL A 140 2.85 0.68 1.36
C VAL A 140 3.86 -0.38 1.77
N LEU A 141 3.46 -1.65 1.79
CA LEU A 141 4.27 -2.79 2.20
C LEU A 141 4.19 -3.90 1.17
N HIS A 142 5.31 -4.27 0.55
CA HIS A 142 5.36 -5.31 -0.47
C HIS A 142 6.76 -5.92 -0.64
N HIS A 143 6.86 -6.96 -1.47
CA HIS A 143 8.13 -7.47 -1.99
C HIS A 143 8.10 -7.69 -3.51
N HIS A 144 9.29 -7.81 -4.10
CA HIS A 144 9.49 -8.09 -5.52
C HIS A 144 10.24 -9.42 -5.76
N GLU A 145 10.08 -10.39 -4.86
CA GLU A 145 10.74 -11.71 -4.92
C GLU A 145 12.28 -11.61 -4.79
N ASP A 146 12.74 -10.56 -4.11
CA ASP A 146 14.14 -10.17 -3.94
C ASP A 146 14.65 -10.36 -2.50
N ASN A 147 13.90 -11.09 -1.65
CA ASN A 147 14.16 -11.26 -0.22
C ASN A 147 14.26 -9.91 0.53
N ARG A 148 13.44 -8.95 0.12
CA ARG A 148 13.41 -7.60 0.67
C ARG A 148 11.97 -7.14 0.87
N ILE A 149 11.74 -6.56 2.04
CA ILE A 149 10.51 -5.84 2.36
C ILE A 149 10.70 -4.40 1.89
N HIS A 150 9.78 -3.92 1.06
CA HIS A 150 9.72 -2.55 0.57
C HIS A 150 8.65 -1.80 1.36
N VAL A 151 9.05 -0.64 1.91
CA VAL A 151 8.18 0.31 2.59
C VAL A 151 8.12 1.57 1.72
N GLU A 152 7.00 1.78 1.05
CA GLU A 152 6.85 2.86 0.07
C GLU A 152 5.66 3.79 0.38
N GLY A 153 5.81 5.07 0.05
CA GLY A 153 4.76 6.06 0.28
C GLY A 153 4.77 6.61 1.69
N LEU A 154 3.60 7.03 2.21
CA LEU A 154 3.51 7.76 3.47
C LEU A 154 3.26 6.80 4.64
N VAL A 155 4.17 6.79 5.64
CA VAL A 155 3.99 6.02 6.87
C VAL A 155 3.43 6.93 7.95
N VAL A 156 2.11 6.86 8.16
CA VAL A 156 1.42 7.68 9.15
C VAL A 156 1.71 7.15 10.56
N ASN A 157 1.45 5.87 10.80
CA ASN A 157 1.69 5.19 12.07
C ASN A 157 2.80 4.15 11.93
N LYS A 158 3.53 3.88 13.02
CA LYS A 158 4.62 2.87 13.02
C LYS A 158 4.08 1.46 12.82
N GLU A 159 2.86 1.23 13.30
CA GLU A 159 2.14 -0.02 13.24
C GLU A 159 1.81 -0.41 11.79
N ASP A 160 1.70 0.57 10.89
CA ASP A 160 1.47 0.36 9.45
C ASP A 160 2.65 -0.36 8.77
N ILE A 161 3.83 -0.34 9.40
CA ILE A 161 5.07 -0.98 8.92
C ILE A 161 5.59 -2.04 9.90
N ALA A 162 4.71 -2.57 10.75
CA ALA A 162 5.04 -3.70 11.60
C ALA A 162 5.21 -4.98 10.76
N LEU A 163 6.13 -5.85 11.17
CA LEU A 163 6.43 -7.11 10.48
C LEU A 163 5.18 -8.00 10.32
N ALA A 164 4.29 -8.00 11.30
CA ALA A 164 3.02 -8.72 11.17
C ALA A 164 2.08 -8.15 10.10
N LYS A 165 2.07 -6.83 9.88
CA LYS A 165 1.31 -6.21 8.80
C LYS A 165 1.87 -6.64 7.44
N PHE A 166 3.20 -6.71 7.31
CA PHE A 166 3.84 -7.23 6.09
C PHE A 166 3.38 -8.65 5.77
N PHE A 167 3.51 -9.59 6.72
CA PHE A 167 3.06 -10.96 6.49
C PHE A 167 1.56 -11.06 6.18
N LYS A 168 0.72 -10.21 6.80
CA LYS A 168 -0.72 -10.15 6.50
C LYS A 168 -0.99 -9.73 5.05
N VAL A 169 -0.33 -8.67 4.55
CA VAL A 169 -0.63 -8.13 3.22
C VAL A 169 -0.13 -9.02 2.08
N ILE A 170 0.87 -9.88 2.33
CA ILE A 170 1.34 -10.87 1.35
C ILE A 170 0.55 -12.20 1.40
N GLY A 171 -0.57 -12.26 2.15
CA GLY A 171 -1.42 -13.46 2.25
C GLY A 171 -1.05 -14.44 3.36
N GLY A 172 -0.07 -14.09 4.20
CA GLY A 172 0.37 -14.87 5.35
C GLY A 172 -0.14 -14.33 6.68
N GLY A 173 0.64 -14.57 7.73
CA GLY A 173 0.37 -14.03 9.06
C GLY A 173 1.57 -14.21 10.00
N LEU A 174 1.68 -13.31 10.97
CA LEU A 174 2.71 -13.40 12.00
C LEU A 174 2.13 -12.96 13.35
N THR A 175 2.42 -13.75 14.37
CA THR A 175 2.16 -13.45 15.78
C THR A 175 3.44 -13.75 16.56
N ASP A 176 3.49 -13.42 17.85
CA ASP A 176 4.68 -13.71 18.67
C ASP A 176 4.90 -15.22 18.93
N SER A 177 3.98 -16.08 18.48
CA SER A 177 4.06 -17.53 18.70
C SER A 177 3.79 -18.38 17.46
N ALA A 178 3.55 -17.76 16.31
CA ALA A 178 3.23 -18.47 15.08
C ALA A 178 3.51 -17.63 13.85
N ILE A 179 3.94 -18.31 12.78
CA ILE A 179 4.12 -17.73 11.45
C ILE A 179 3.35 -18.57 10.42
N THR A 180 2.62 -17.89 9.55
CA THR A 180 1.91 -18.44 8.41
C THR A 180 2.56 -17.91 7.14
N LEU A 181 3.17 -18.82 6.38
CA LEU A 181 3.90 -18.52 5.15
C LEU A 181 3.02 -18.81 3.93
N PRO A 182 2.79 -17.82 3.06
CA PRO A 182 2.28 -18.03 1.72
C PRO A 182 3.46 -18.46 0.83
N LEU A 183 3.41 -19.70 0.34
CA LEU A 183 4.48 -20.32 -0.44
C LEU A 183 4.10 -20.33 -1.93
N GLU A 184 5.12 -20.43 -2.77
CA GLU A 184 4.98 -20.57 -4.23
C GLU A 184 3.91 -21.62 -4.61
N GLY A 185 3.05 -21.26 -5.57
CA GLY A 185 1.95 -22.11 -6.03
C GLY A 185 0.70 -22.09 -5.13
N GLY A 186 0.56 -21.08 -4.27
CA GLY A 186 -0.62 -20.84 -3.42
C GLY A 186 -0.73 -21.78 -2.21
N ALA A 187 0.36 -22.47 -1.86
CA ALA A 187 0.39 -23.33 -0.69
C ALA A 187 0.59 -22.48 0.58
N VAL A 188 -0.19 -22.73 1.63
CA VAL A 188 -0.04 -22.02 2.91
C VAL A 188 0.46 -22.98 3.97
N LYS A 189 1.55 -22.62 4.65
CA LYS A 189 2.10 -23.41 5.76
C LYS A 189 2.19 -22.58 7.03
N THR A 190 1.68 -23.13 8.13
CA THR A 190 1.73 -22.49 9.45
C THR A 190 2.63 -23.28 10.39
N TYR A 191 3.48 -22.57 11.12
CA TYR A 191 4.29 -23.08 12.22
C TYR A 191 3.89 -22.36 13.50
N ARG A 192 3.64 -23.11 14.57
CA ARG A 192 3.28 -22.61 15.89
C ARG A 192 4.29 -23.11 16.91
N ASN A 193 4.60 -22.28 17.91
CA ASN A 193 5.49 -22.69 18.99
C ASN A 193 5.00 -24.01 19.62
N GLY A 194 5.90 -24.99 19.71
CA GLY A 194 5.60 -26.34 20.16
C GLY A 194 5.31 -27.35 19.04
N ASP A 195 5.10 -26.91 17.79
CA ASP A 195 5.05 -27.83 16.65
C ASP A 195 6.39 -28.56 16.49
N LEU A 196 6.33 -29.84 16.15
CA LEU A 196 7.52 -30.67 16.00
C LEU A 196 8.23 -30.41 14.67
N CYS A 197 9.53 -30.19 14.73
CA CYS A 197 10.40 -30.24 13.57
C CYS A 197 10.70 -31.69 13.13
N PRO A 198 11.27 -31.91 11.93
CA PRO A 198 11.59 -33.26 11.43
C PRO A 198 12.53 -34.08 12.32
N ASP A 199 13.29 -33.41 13.18
CA ASP A 199 14.15 -34.05 14.19
C ASP A 199 13.38 -34.53 15.44
N GLY A 200 12.07 -34.31 15.47
CA GLY A 200 11.16 -34.71 16.56
C GLY A 200 11.16 -33.78 17.77
N LYS A 201 11.86 -32.63 17.71
CA LYS A 201 11.88 -31.65 18.81
C LYS A 201 10.88 -30.51 18.55
N PRO A 202 10.34 -29.89 19.61
CA PRO A 202 9.48 -28.72 19.46
C PRO A 202 10.27 -27.51 18.96
N GLY A 203 9.73 -26.86 17.93
CA GLY A 203 10.25 -25.60 17.41
C GLY A 203 9.67 -24.37 18.13
N THR A 204 10.42 -23.28 18.10
CA THR A 204 10.05 -21.97 18.62
C THR A 204 10.32 -20.91 17.56
N LEU A 205 9.36 -20.02 17.35
CA LEU A 205 9.48 -18.85 16.51
C LEU A 205 10.34 -17.79 17.20
N ARG A 206 11.32 -17.29 16.47
CA ARG A 206 12.28 -16.28 16.90
C ARG A 206 12.50 -15.28 15.77
N LEU A 207 12.77 -14.04 16.16
CA LEU A 207 13.21 -12.98 15.25
C LEU A 207 14.60 -12.55 15.66
N TYR A 208 15.54 -12.57 14.72
CA TYR A 208 16.86 -12.00 14.88
C TYR A 208 17.02 -10.81 13.97
N VAL A 209 17.66 -9.76 14.49
CA VAL A 209 17.93 -8.53 13.75
C VAL A 209 19.43 -8.33 13.70
N LYS A 210 19.97 -8.06 12.52
CA LYS A 210 21.40 -7.78 12.37
C LYS A 210 21.70 -6.35 12.76
N GLU A 211 22.62 -6.18 13.71
CA GLU A 211 23.15 -4.87 14.06
C GLU A 211 24.12 -4.38 12.98
N HIS A 212 23.87 -3.17 12.46
CA HIS A 212 24.68 -2.57 11.38
C HIS A 212 26.16 -2.37 11.74
N GLN A 213 26.45 -2.01 12.99
CA GLN A 213 27.81 -1.64 13.40
C GLN A 213 28.72 -2.86 13.58
N THR A 214 28.19 -3.92 14.19
CA THR A 214 28.97 -5.12 14.50
C THR A 214 28.76 -6.25 13.49
N GLY A 215 27.67 -6.19 12.72
CA GLY A 215 27.23 -7.25 11.83
C GLY A 215 26.68 -8.48 12.56
N GLN A 216 26.52 -8.43 13.89
CA GLN A 216 26.01 -9.53 14.69
C GLN A 216 24.48 -9.54 14.74
N PHE A 217 23.90 -10.73 14.81
CA PHE A 217 22.48 -10.90 15.07
C PHE A 217 22.20 -10.85 16.57
N PHE A 218 21.13 -10.16 16.95
CA PHE A 218 20.54 -10.22 18.28
C PHE A 218 19.08 -10.65 18.19
N GLU A 219 18.62 -11.41 19.18
CA GLU A 219 17.22 -11.85 19.26
C GLU A 219 16.34 -10.66 19.69
N SER A 220 15.29 -10.39 18.92
CA SER A 220 14.27 -9.39 19.25
C SER A 220 13.27 -9.96 20.24
N THR A 221 12.86 -9.14 21.20
CA THR A 221 11.79 -9.50 22.16
C THR A 221 10.39 -9.27 21.59
N GLU A 222 10.28 -8.48 20.52
CA GLU A 222 9.05 -8.21 19.79
C GLU A 222 9.18 -8.81 18.39
N ILE A 223 8.31 -9.78 18.07
CA ILE A 223 8.33 -10.47 16.77
C ILE A 223 7.28 -9.86 15.86
N ALA A 224 6.01 -9.95 16.25
CA ALA A 224 4.89 -9.47 15.43
C ALA A 224 4.88 -7.93 15.35
N GLY A 225 5.16 -7.28 16.48
CA GLY A 225 5.20 -5.82 16.61
C GLY A 225 6.47 -5.17 16.10
N TYR A 226 7.44 -5.94 15.57
CA TYR A 226 8.70 -5.37 15.10
C TYR A 226 8.46 -4.33 14.01
N VAL A 227 8.83 -3.07 14.28
CA VAL A 227 8.70 -1.95 13.34
C VAL A 227 9.91 -1.93 12.42
N ILE A 228 9.69 -2.10 11.12
CA ILE A 228 10.73 -2.07 10.10
C ILE A 228 11.44 -0.71 10.14
N LYS A 229 12.77 -0.70 10.30
CA LYS A 229 13.51 0.56 10.43
C LYS A 229 13.83 1.18 9.08
N PRO A 230 13.87 2.52 9.03
CA PRO A 230 14.26 3.24 7.83
C PRO A 230 15.72 2.97 7.44
N GLY A 231 15.99 2.98 6.14
CA GLY A 231 17.35 2.96 5.61
C GLY A 231 17.41 3.57 4.21
N PHE A 232 18.47 4.33 3.94
CA PHE A 232 18.68 5.03 2.67
C PHE A 232 19.97 4.60 1.92
N GLU A 233 20.84 3.82 2.55
CA GLU A 233 22.12 3.33 1.98
C GLU A 233 21.96 1.91 1.45
N VAL A 234 22.74 1.37 0.50
CA VAL A 234 22.52 0.01 -0.01
C VAL A 234 23.52 -1.01 0.60
N PRO A 235 23.07 -2.13 1.22
CA PRO A 235 21.67 -2.51 1.44
C PRO A 235 20.99 -1.67 2.55
N PRO A 236 19.78 -1.12 2.33
CA PRO A 236 19.16 -0.22 3.29
C PRO A 236 18.37 -0.96 4.35
N GLY A 237 18.39 -0.41 5.56
CA GLY A 237 17.48 -0.78 6.65
C GLY A 237 17.86 -2.09 7.32
N ASP A 238 16.90 -2.72 8.00
CA ASP A 238 17.20 -3.90 8.80
C ASP A 238 17.57 -5.12 7.94
N TYR A 239 18.36 -6.04 8.51
CA TYR A 239 18.42 -7.41 8.02
C TYR A 239 17.80 -8.35 9.05
N LEU A 240 16.69 -8.98 8.67
CA LEU A 240 15.83 -9.76 9.56
C LEU A 240 16.00 -11.25 9.27
N LYS A 241 16.30 -12.05 10.29
CA LYS A 241 16.21 -13.52 10.23
C LYS A 241 15.01 -13.97 11.05
N ILE A 242 13.99 -14.49 10.39
CA ILE A 242 12.77 -14.99 11.01
C ILE A 242 12.87 -16.52 11.02
N ALA A 243 13.01 -17.12 12.19
CA ALA A 243 13.33 -18.54 12.32
C ALA A 243 12.30 -19.28 13.17
N PHE A 244 11.76 -20.37 12.65
CA PHE A 244 11.09 -21.40 13.44
C PHE A 244 12.06 -22.55 13.67
N GLU A 245 12.68 -22.60 14.85
CA GLU A 245 13.82 -23.50 15.11
C GLU A 245 13.75 -24.16 16.49
N THR A 246 14.42 -25.30 16.62
CA THR A 246 14.52 -26.04 17.88
C THR A 246 15.48 -25.33 18.83
N GLU A 247 15.22 -25.35 20.15
CA GLU A 247 16.14 -24.76 21.14
C GLU A 247 17.59 -25.26 20.96
N GLY A 248 18.54 -24.31 20.84
CA GLY A 248 19.98 -24.58 20.81
C GLY A 248 20.64 -24.60 19.42
N ASN A 249 19.94 -24.14 18.37
CA ASN A 249 20.50 -23.91 17.03
C ASN A 249 20.55 -22.43 16.67
#